data_AF-D4JEN5-F1
#
_entry.id   AF-D4JEN5-F1
#
_cell.length_a   1.000
_cell.length_b   1.000
_cell.length_c   1.000
_cell.angle_alpha   90.00
_cell.angle_beta   90.00
_cell.angle_gamma   90.00
#
_symmetry.space_group_name_H-M   'P 1'
#
loop_
_entity.id
_entity.type
_entity.pdbx_description
1 polymer ?
#
loop_
_entity_poly.entity_id
_entity_poly.type
_entity_poly.pdbx_seq_one_letter_code
_entity_poly.pdbx_strand_id
1 'polypeptide(L)' 'MGEKAVDLLMQGIGGQCICIRNNEIVAIPIEKALSMPQESRKPLMNLFERLV' A
#
# COMPACT_ATOMS: atom_id res chain seq x y z
N MET A 1 7.41 -8.43 4.00
CA MET A 1 6.56 -7.43 4.71
C MET A 1 6.82 -7.43 6.21
N GLY A 2 6.77 -8.58 6.91
CA GLY A 2 7.09 -8.66 8.34
C GLY A 2 8.52 -8.27 8.70
N GLU A 3 9.52 -8.74 7.92
CA GLU A 3 10.93 -8.36 8.09
C GLU A 3 11.13 -6.82 8.08
N LYS A 4 10.61 -6.13 7.06
CA LYS A 4 10.68 -4.66 6.97
C LYS A 4 9.96 -3.95 8.12
N ALA A 5 8.90 -4.54 8.67
CA ALA A 5 8.23 -4.01 9.86
C ALA A 5 9.13 -4.13 11.10
N VAL A 6 9.79 -5.27 11.27
CA VAL A 6 10.76 -5.50 12.34
C VAL A 6 11.95 -4.55 12.18
N ASP A 7 12.48 -4.35 10.97
CA ASP A 7 13.58 -3.40 10.73
C ASP A 7 13.23 -1.97 11.17
N LEU A 8 12.01 -1.50 10.86
CA LEU A 8 11.55 -0.18 11.28
C LEU A 8 11.40 -0.09 12.80
N LEU A 9 10.88 -1.14 13.44
CA LEU A 9 10.79 -1.21 14.90
C LEU A 9 12.18 -1.21 15.55
N MET A 10 13.15 -1.92 14.97
CA MET A 10 14.54 -1.94 15.42
C MET A 10 15.22 -0.57 15.25
N GLN A 11 14.81 0.22 14.26
CA GLN A 11 15.25 1.61 14.06
C GLN A 11 14.52 2.60 15.00
N GLY A 12 13.59 2.13 15.85
CA GLY A 12 12.78 2.96 16.73
C GLY A 12 11.66 3.73 16.02
N ILE A 13 11.36 3.39 14.77
CA ILE A 13 10.36 4.06 13.95
C ILE A 13 9.04 3.30 14.05
N GLY A 14 8.10 3.87 14.81
CA GLY A 14 6.73 3.36 14.95
C GLY A 14 5.70 4.12 14.10
N GLY A 15 4.45 3.67 14.15
CA GLY A 15 3.31 4.38 13.52
C GLY A 15 3.29 4.35 11.99
N GLN A 16 3.96 3.38 11.38
CA GLN A 16 4.01 3.17 9.93
C GLN A 16 3.24 1.91 9.53
N CYS A 17 2.53 1.95 8.43
CA CYS A 17 2.00 0.81 7.71
C CYS A 17 2.98 0.38 6.63
N ILE A 18 3.31 -0.91 6.57
CA ILE A 18 4.02 -1.51 5.44
C ILE A 18 3.00 -1.86 4.36
N CYS A 19 3.23 -1.42 3.14
CA CYS A 19 2.44 -1.85 1.99
C CYS A 19 3.32 -2.04 0.75
N ILE A 20 2.78 -2.75 -0.26
CA ILE A 20 3.40 -2.85 -1.56
C ILE A 20 2.72 -1.86 -2.50
N ARG A 21 3.51 -0.97 -3.11
CA ARG A 21 3.04 -0.06 -4.17
C ARG A 21 4.10 0.00 -5.26
N ASN A 22 3.68 0.01 -6.52
CA ASN A 22 4.59 0.01 -7.68
C ASN A 22 5.68 -1.08 -7.61
N ASN A 23 5.30 -2.27 -7.11
CA ASN A 23 6.21 -3.39 -6.90
C ASN A 23 7.35 -3.17 -5.89
N GLU A 24 7.23 -2.14 -5.04
CA GLU A 24 8.19 -1.81 -3.99
C GLU A 24 7.53 -1.90 -2.61
N ILE A 25 8.30 -2.33 -1.61
CA ILE A 25 7.87 -2.36 -0.21
C ILE A 25 8.11 -0.99 0.39
N VAL A 26 7.03 -0.27 0.68
CA VAL A 26 7.05 1.09 1.21
C VAL A 26 6.46 1.15 2.62
N ALA A 27 6.95 2.10 3.42
CA ALA A 27 6.41 2.42 4.73
C ALA A 27 5.67 3.77 4.65
N ILE A 28 4.40 3.78 5.04
CA ILE A 28 3.55 4.97 4.98
C ILE A 28 3.03 5.25 6.39
N PRO A 29 3.05 6.50 6.88
CA PRO A 29 2.47 6.84 8.18
C PRO A 29 0.99 6.48 8.23
N ILE A 30 0.52 5.94 9.35
CA ILE A 30 -0.87 5.46 9.50
C ILE A 30 -1.89 6.54 9.11
N GLU A 31 -1.69 7.79 9.55
CA GLU A 31 -2.57 8.92 9.24
C GLU A 31 -2.66 9.22 7.74
N LYS A 32 -1.51 9.11 7.04
CA LYS A 32 -1.45 9.26 5.58
C LYS A 32 -2.09 8.07 4.88
N ALA A 33 -1.92 6.86 5.39
CA ALA A 33 -2.54 5.67 4.82
C ALA A 33 -4.07 5.71 4.95
N LEU A 34 -4.60 6.17 6.08
CA LEU A 34 -6.05 6.29 6.32
C LEU A 34 -6.72 7.39 5.48
N SER A 35 -5.98 8.45 5.15
CA SER A 35 -6.48 9.54 4.30
C SER A 35 -6.34 9.25 2.80
N MET A 36 -5.61 8.22 2.41
CA MET A 36 -5.47 7.86 1.00
C MET A 36 -6.76 7.21 0.46
N PRO A 37 -7.32 7.71 -0.65
CA PRO A 37 -8.44 7.07 -1.30
C PRO A 37 -8.02 5.71 -1.86
N GLN A 38 -8.94 4.75 -1.83
CA GLN A 38 -8.71 3.45 -2.44
C GLN A 38 -8.60 3.59 -3.96
N GLU A 39 -7.53 3.07 -4.55
CA GLU A 39 -7.35 3.08 -6.00
C GLU A 39 -8.49 2.33 -6.68
N SER A 40 -9.12 3.01 -7.64
CA SER A 40 -10.26 2.46 -8.34
C SER A 40 -9.80 1.44 -9.38
N ARG A 41 -10.35 0.22 -9.32
CA ARG A 41 -10.15 -0.82 -10.33
C ARG A 41 -11.03 -0.66 -11.57
N LYS A 42 -11.68 0.50 -11.74
CA LYS A 42 -12.52 0.82 -12.91
C LYS A 42 -11.86 0.55 -14.26
N PRO A 43 -10.55 0.84 -14.48
CA PRO A 43 -9.92 0.53 -15.76
C PRO A 43 -9.93 -0.97 -16.11
N LEU A 44 -9.73 -1.83 -15.11
CA LEU A 44 -9.82 -3.29 -15.28
C LEU A 44 -11.25 -3.74 -15.55
N MET A 45 -12.23 -3.12 -14.89
CA MET A 45 -13.64 -3.43 -15.09
C MET A 45 -14.12 -3.00 -16.50
N ASN A 46 -13.71 -1.81 -16.96
CA ASN A 46 -13.97 -1.34 -18.32
C ASN A 46 -13.32 -2.22 -19.39
N LEU A 47 -12.13 -2.79 -19.10
CA LEU A 47 -11.48 -3.74 -19.99
C LEU A 47 -12.31 -5.03 -20.12
N PHE A 48 -12.81 -5.55 -18.99
CA PHE A 48 -13.67 -6.73 -18.97
C PHE A 48 -14.94 -6.53 -19.80
N GLU A 49 -15.65 -5.40 -19.61
CA GLU A 49 -16.85 -5.09 -20.40
C GLU A 49 -16.61 -4.99 -21.90
N ARG A 50 -15.39 -4.62 -22.33
CA ARG A 50 -15.02 -4.53 -23.76
C ARG A 50 -14.62 -5.88 -24.37
N LEU A 51 -14.29 -6.86 -23.55
CA LEU A 51 -13.81 -8.18 -23.96
C LEU A 51 -14.93 -9.25 -23.95
N VAL A 52 -16.12 -8.92 -23.44
CA VAL A 52 -17.33 -9.77 -23.41
C VAL A 52 -18.27 -9.42 -24.57
#